data_AF-A0A915DI60-F1
#
_entry.id   AF-A0A915DI60-F1
#
_cell.length_a   1.000
_cell.length_b   1.000
_cell.length_c   1.000
_cell.angle_alpha   90.00
_cell.angle_beta   90.00
_cell.angle_gamma   90.00
#
_symmetry.space_group_name_H-M   'P 1'
#
loop_
_entity.id
_entity.type
_entity.pdbx_description
1 polymer ?
#
loop_
_entity_poly.entity_id
_entity_poly.type
_entity_poly.pdbx_seq_one_letter_code
_entity_poly.pdbx_strand_id
1 'polypeptide(L)'
;MFVHGEERKMEFLKSRVEKEFEIPVFKPANGETITINTNAAVYINVREEIIAKSIANCPSPSKRHCPFNAYVLMNKETKELDVVTPKEAAKILGVDLFTIAFSELYEVEEVNWERIAKKFKNYDPELQVKRDGIEMFDGELSFMNVSRHANQFEVIWEETREHWLEILLGEISARKVDPALVKTLSKTPMEYR
;
A
#
# COMPACT_ATOMS: atom_id res chain seq x y z
N MET A 1 13.01 -35.05 22.01
CA MET A 1 14.26 -35.73 21.60
C MET A 1 14.72 -36.57 22.77
N PHE A 2 15.11 -37.82 22.55
CA PHE A 2 15.66 -38.67 23.58
C PHE A 2 17.18 -38.78 23.42
N VAL A 3 17.91 -38.54 24.50
CA VAL A 3 19.36 -38.66 24.61
C VAL A 3 19.72 -39.43 25.88
N HIS A 4 20.92 -39.99 25.94
CA HIS A 4 21.45 -40.74 27.10
C HIS A 4 20.55 -41.90 27.57
N GLY A 5 20.41 -42.94 26.75
CA GLY A 5 19.71 -44.17 27.13
C GLY A 5 20.17 -45.39 26.32
N GLU A 6 19.84 -46.59 26.80
CA GLU A 6 20.09 -47.82 26.06
C GLU A 6 19.19 -47.89 24.81
N GLU A 7 19.78 -48.22 23.66
CA GLU A 7 19.12 -48.25 22.35
C GLU A 7 17.75 -48.95 22.35
N ARG A 8 17.67 -50.15 22.96
CA ARG A 8 16.42 -50.91 23.02
C ARG A 8 15.32 -50.24 23.85
N LYS A 9 15.68 -49.61 24.97
CA LYS A 9 14.73 -48.91 25.84
C LYS A 9 14.24 -47.64 25.15
N MET A 10 15.13 -46.97 24.43
CA MET A 10 14.86 -45.74 23.69
C MET A 10 13.92 -45.97 22.50
N GLU A 11 14.11 -47.06 21.75
CA GLU A 11 13.20 -47.45 20.68
C GLU A 11 11.79 -47.78 21.22
N PHE A 12 11.72 -48.50 22.35
CA PHE A 12 10.44 -48.78 23.00
C PHE A 12 9.73 -47.50 23.47
N LEU A 13 10.45 -46.61 24.16
CA LEU A 13 9.93 -45.31 24.60
C LEU A 13 9.48 -44.44 23.42
N LYS A 14 10.26 -44.41 22.33
CA LYS A 14 9.89 -43.70 21.10
C LYS A 14 8.54 -44.17 20.59
N SER A 15 8.37 -45.49 20.42
CA SER A 15 7.12 -46.08 19.92
C SER A 15 5.91 -45.79 20.81
N ARG A 16 6.11 -45.70 22.13
CA ARG A 16 5.05 -45.36 23.09
C ARG A 16 4.63 -43.90 22.97
N VAL A 17 5.60 -42.98 22.97
CA VAL A 17 5.31 -41.54 22.93
C VAL A 17 4.75 -41.11 21.58
N GLU A 18 5.26 -41.65 20.46
CA GLU A 18 4.69 -41.38 19.13
C GLU A 18 3.25 -41.87 19.03
N LYS A 19 2.94 -43.03 19.62
CA LYS A 19 1.58 -43.59 19.63
C LYS A 19 0.60 -42.84 20.53
N GLU A 20 1.07 -42.33 21.68
CA GLU A 20 0.21 -41.68 22.67
C GLU A 20 -0.04 -40.20 22.36
N PHE A 21 0.98 -39.50 21.83
CA PHE A 21 0.92 -38.05 21.63
C PHE A 21 0.86 -37.64 20.16
N GLU A 22 1.03 -38.57 19.21
CA GLU A 22 1.06 -38.29 17.77
C GLU A 22 2.11 -37.23 17.36
N ILE A 23 3.18 -37.09 18.15
CA ILE A 23 4.29 -36.16 17.89
C ILE A 23 5.53 -36.96 17.48
N PRO A 24 6.29 -36.54 16.44
CA PRO A 24 7.51 -37.22 16.04
C PRO A 24 8.59 -37.17 17.12
N VAL A 25 9.21 -38.32 17.41
CA VAL A 25 10.24 -38.43 18.45
C VAL A 25 11.58 -38.84 17.85
N PHE A 26 12.58 -37.97 18.00
CA PHE A 26 13.94 -38.20 17.51
C PHE A 26 14.85 -38.79 18.60
N LYS A 27 15.70 -39.74 18.21
CA LYS A 27 16.74 -40.38 19.06
C LYS A 27 18.10 -40.43 18.33
N PRO A 28 18.78 -39.28 18.14
CA PRO A 28 20.05 -39.23 17.44
C PRO A 28 21.15 -40.00 18.18
N ALA A 29 22.04 -40.65 17.44
CA ALA A 29 23.25 -41.25 18.01
C ALA A 29 24.25 -40.17 18.47
N ASN A 30 25.20 -40.55 19.33
CA ASN A 30 26.28 -39.65 19.74
C ASN A 30 27.08 -39.18 18.51
N GLY A 31 27.13 -37.86 18.29
CA GLY A 31 27.78 -37.25 17.13
C GLY A 31 26.87 -37.11 15.90
N GLU A 32 25.63 -37.58 15.95
CA GLU A 32 24.63 -37.34 14.91
C GLU A 32 23.96 -35.98 15.10
N THR A 33 23.75 -35.26 13.99
CA THR A 33 23.02 -33.99 13.97
C THR A 33 21.66 -34.20 13.33
N ILE A 34 20.61 -33.74 13.99
CA ILE A 34 19.24 -33.72 13.46
C ILE A 34 18.78 -32.28 13.23
N THR A 35 18.08 -32.05 12.12
CA THR A 35 17.47 -30.76 11.82
C THR A 35 15.97 -30.87 12.04
N ILE A 36 15.43 -30.10 12.99
CA ILE A 36 14.00 -30.03 13.26
C ILE A 36 13.49 -28.72 12.67
N ASN A 37 12.71 -28.83 11.59
CA ASN A 37 12.07 -27.66 10.99
C ASN A 37 10.92 -27.21 11.89
N THR A 38 10.99 -25.97 12.37
CA THR A 38 9.91 -25.31 13.09
C THR A 38 9.32 -24.21 12.22
N ASN A 39 8.00 -24.05 12.23
CA ASN A 39 7.37 -22.87 11.67
C ASN A 39 7.67 -21.67 12.57
N ALA A 40 8.63 -20.83 12.17
CA ALA A 40 8.88 -19.57 12.84
C ALA A 40 7.71 -18.63 12.55
N ALA A 41 6.78 -18.50 13.51
CA ALA A 41 5.74 -17.50 13.45
C ALA A 41 6.29 -16.19 14.03
N VAL A 42 6.39 -15.17 13.19
CA VAL A 42 6.75 -13.82 13.61
C VAL A 42 5.46 -13.06 13.87
N TYR A 43 5.26 -12.65 15.12
CA TYR A 43 4.15 -11.79 15.50
C TYR A 43 4.66 -10.36 15.62
N ILE A 44 4.02 -9.44 14.92
CA ILE A 44 4.38 -8.03 14.95
C ILE A 44 3.12 -7.25 15.33
N ASN A 45 3.26 -6.32 16.28
CA ASN A 45 2.19 -5.42 16.62
C ASN A 45 2.13 -4.27 15.61
N VAL A 46 0.94 -3.96 15.13
CA VAL A 46 0.74 -2.89 14.14
C VAL A 46 -0.20 -1.86 14.72
N ARG A 47 0.21 -0.58 14.68
CA ARG A 47 -0.64 0.53 15.09
C ARG A 47 -1.84 0.69 14.17
N GLU A 48 -2.99 1.01 14.77
CA GLU A 48 -4.26 1.15 14.06
C GLU A 48 -4.19 2.19 12.93
N GLU A 49 -3.44 3.27 13.11
CA GLU A 49 -3.27 4.33 12.10
C GLU A 49 -2.68 3.82 10.76
N ILE A 50 -1.74 2.86 10.82
CA ILE A 50 -1.10 2.29 9.62
C ILE A 50 -2.09 1.37 8.89
N ILE A 51 -2.89 0.64 9.65
CA ILE A 51 -3.95 -0.22 9.12
C ILE A 51 -5.04 0.64 8.48
N ALA A 52 -5.50 1.68 9.18
CA ALA A 52 -6.53 2.59 8.71
C ALA A 52 -6.10 3.29 7.41
N LYS A 53 -4.84 3.76 7.32
CA LYS A 53 -4.31 4.34 6.07
C LYS A 53 -4.28 3.33 4.92
N SER A 54 -3.88 2.09 5.18
CA SER A 54 -3.87 1.03 4.16
C SER A 54 -5.29 0.73 3.63
N ILE A 55 -6.28 0.69 4.53
CA ILE A 55 -7.69 0.51 4.17
C ILE A 55 -8.20 1.70 3.35
N ALA A 56 -7.87 2.93 3.75
CA ALA A 56 -8.30 4.15 3.05
C ALA A 56 -7.71 4.26 1.63
N ASN A 57 -6.52 3.70 1.39
CA ASN A 57 -5.89 3.68 0.06
C ASN A 57 -6.47 2.60 -0.85
N CYS A 58 -7.20 1.63 -0.32
CA CYS A 58 -7.80 0.55 -1.09
C CYS A 58 -9.28 0.87 -1.35
N PRO A 59 -9.72 1.01 -2.61
CA PRO A 59 -11.14 1.28 -2.90
C PRO A 59 -12.10 0.15 -2.53
N SER A 60 -11.62 -1.09 -2.52
CA SER A 60 -12.39 -2.29 -2.21
C SER A 60 -11.70 -3.11 -1.11
N PRO A 61 -11.55 -2.54 0.10
CA PRO A 61 -10.76 -3.18 1.15
C PRO A 61 -11.46 -4.46 1.60
N SER A 62 -10.70 -5.55 1.64
CA SER A 62 -11.16 -6.80 2.22
C SER A 62 -10.09 -7.41 3.10
N LYS A 63 -10.49 -8.20 4.11
CA LYS A 63 -9.55 -8.83 5.05
C LYS A 63 -8.45 -9.66 4.36
N ARG A 64 -8.69 -10.15 3.14
CA ARG A 64 -7.74 -10.98 2.38
C ARG A 64 -7.03 -10.25 1.24
N HIS A 65 -7.57 -9.12 0.78
CA HIS A 65 -7.07 -8.46 -0.44
C HIS A 65 -6.86 -6.95 -0.27
N CYS A 66 -6.76 -6.44 0.96
CA CYS A 66 -6.28 -5.08 1.21
C CYS A 66 -4.74 -5.10 1.23
N PRO A 67 -4.06 -4.40 0.31
CA PRO A 67 -2.61 -4.29 0.37
C PRO A 67 -2.22 -3.59 1.68
N PHE A 68 -1.16 -4.09 2.31
CA PHE A 68 -0.62 -3.53 3.55
C PHE A 68 0.81 -3.04 3.27
N ASN A 69 0.96 -1.73 3.17
CA ASN A 69 2.24 -1.07 2.91
C ASN A 69 2.78 -0.54 4.23
N ALA A 70 3.88 -1.12 4.72
CA ALA A 70 4.47 -0.72 5.98
C ALA A 70 5.98 -0.89 5.99
N TYR A 71 6.64 -0.12 6.85
CA TYR A 71 8.07 -0.21 7.08
C TYR A 71 8.31 -0.95 8.39
N VAL A 72 9.19 -1.95 8.35
CA VAL A 72 9.51 -2.75 9.53
C VAL A 72 10.93 -2.41 9.98
N LEU A 73 11.06 -2.00 11.23
CA LEU A 73 12.35 -1.77 11.88
C LEU A 73 12.68 -2.96 12.77
N MET A 74 13.93 -3.41 12.71
CA MET A 74 14.45 -4.45 13.59
C MET A 74 15.47 -3.84 14.53
N ASN A 75 15.22 -3.96 15.83
CA ASN A 75 16.24 -3.69 16.83
C ASN A 75 17.28 -4.82 16.78
N LYS A 76 18.54 -4.50 16.46
CA LYS A 76 19.61 -5.50 16.31
C LYS A 76 19.95 -6.20 17.62
N GLU A 77 19.76 -5.54 18.75
CA GLU A 77 20.07 -6.04 20.09
C GLU A 77 18.93 -6.89 20.65
N THR A 78 17.71 -6.35 20.69
CA THR A 78 16.55 -7.04 21.27
C THR A 78 15.89 -8.02 20.29
N LYS A 79 16.20 -7.94 18.99
CA LYS A 79 15.53 -8.66 17.88
C LYS A 79 14.04 -8.34 17.74
N GLU A 80 13.56 -7.32 18.43
CA GLU A 80 12.18 -6.87 18.33
C GLU A 80 11.94 -6.20 16.98
N LEU A 81 10.74 -6.43 16.45
CA LEU A 81 10.25 -5.84 15.22
C LEU A 81 9.18 -4.83 15.55
N ASP A 82 9.31 -3.64 14.95
CA ASP A 82 8.31 -2.59 15.06
C ASP A 82 7.84 -2.15 13.68
N VAL A 83 6.57 -1.77 13.58
CA VAL A 83 5.99 -1.26 12.34
C VAL A 83 5.81 0.24 12.44
N VAL A 84 6.43 0.92 11.48
CA VAL A 84 6.49 2.37 11.45
C VAL A 84 5.98 2.94 10.13
N THR A 85 5.58 4.20 10.19
CA THR A 85 5.21 5.00 9.02
C THR A 85 6.45 5.36 8.20
N PRO A 86 6.31 5.68 6.91
CA PRO A 86 7.42 6.19 6.11
C PRO A 86 8.09 7.42 6.73
N LYS A 87 7.32 8.32 7.37
CA LYS A 87 7.84 9.52 8.05
C LYS A 87 8.76 9.19 9.21
N GLU A 88 8.38 8.21 10.03
CA GLU A 88 9.20 7.75 11.15
C GLU A 88 10.45 7.00 10.67
N ALA A 89 10.30 6.13 9.67
CA ALA A 89 11.43 5.43 9.06
C ALA A 89 12.45 6.41 8.50
N ALA A 90 12.00 7.41 7.72
CA ALA A 90 12.86 8.44 7.15
C ALA A 90 13.59 9.25 8.22
N LYS A 91 12.88 9.64 9.29
CA LYS A 91 13.47 10.33 10.45
C LYS A 91 14.57 9.50 11.11
N ILE A 92 14.37 8.20 11.28
CA ILE A 92 15.36 7.29 11.89
C ILE A 92 16.57 7.10 10.97
N LEU A 93 16.34 7.03 9.67
CA LEU A 93 17.40 6.88 8.67
C LEU A 93 18.12 8.21 8.35
N GLY A 94 17.59 9.35 8.80
CA GLY A 94 18.15 10.67 8.50
C GLY A 94 18.04 11.03 7.01
N VAL A 95 16.97 10.59 6.34
CA VAL A 95 16.71 10.86 4.93
C VAL A 95 15.45 11.68 4.74
N ASP A 96 15.41 12.46 3.68
CA ASP A 96 14.22 13.20 3.28
C ASP A 96 13.26 12.30 2.50
N LEU A 97 11.96 12.50 2.73
CA LEU A 97 10.92 11.86 1.94
C LEU A 97 10.61 12.69 0.71
N PHE A 98 10.64 12.04 -0.45
CA PHE A 98 10.16 12.61 -1.70
C PHE A 98 8.85 11.93 -2.07
N THR A 99 7.82 12.74 -2.33
CA THR A 99 6.56 12.28 -2.90
C THR A 99 6.64 12.38 -4.42
N ILE A 100 6.29 11.31 -5.11
CA ILE A 100 6.13 11.30 -6.56
C ILE A 100 4.63 11.51 -6.85
N ALA A 101 4.34 12.55 -7.61
CA ALA A 101 3.01 12.82 -8.13
C ALA A 101 3.03 12.76 -9.67
N PHE A 102 1.96 12.24 -10.24
CA PHE A 102 1.72 12.18 -11.67
C PHE A 102 0.71 13.25 -12.04
N SER A 103 0.76 13.71 -13.30
CA SER A 103 -0.23 14.64 -13.83
C SER A 103 -0.64 14.24 -15.25
N GLU A 104 -1.94 14.23 -15.51
CA GLU A 104 -2.52 13.93 -16.81
C GLU A 104 -3.75 14.79 -17.12
N LEU A 105 -4.03 14.96 -18.42
CA LEU A 105 -5.17 15.73 -18.91
C LEU A 105 -6.33 14.80 -19.29
N TYR A 106 -7.52 15.19 -18.85
CA TYR A 106 -8.76 14.49 -19.14
C TYR A 106 -9.82 15.44 -19.68
N GLU A 107 -10.73 14.88 -20.47
CA GLU A 107 -11.90 15.58 -21.00
C GLU A 107 -13.20 14.91 -20.57
N VAL A 108 -14.23 15.72 -20.36
CA VAL A 108 -15.62 15.32 -20.10
C VAL A 108 -16.55 16.16 -20.97
N GLU A 109 -17.85 15.83 -20.96
CA GLU A 109 -18.85 16.64 -21.67
C GLU A 109 -18.93 18.07 -21.10
N GLU A 110 -18.95 18.19 -19.78
CA GLU A 110 -19.03 19.48 -19.07
C GLU A 110 -18.33 19.36 -17.71
N VAL A 111 -17.40 20.28 -17.44
CA VAL A 111 -16.75 20.40 -16.13
C VAL A 111 -17.65 21.23 -15.21
N ASN A 112 -18.33 20.55 -14.30
CA ASN A 112 -19.10 21.18 -13.23
C ASN A 112 -18.64 20.61 -11.89
N TRP A 113 -17.79 21.37 -11.18
CA TRP A 113 -17.17 20.92 -9.93
C TRP A 113 -18.17 20.60 -8.84
N GLU A 114 -19.28 21.33 -8.72
CA GLU A 114 -20.31 21.03 -7.73
C GLU A 114 -20.99 19.69 -7.99
N ARG A 115 -21.28 19.39 -9.27
CA ARG A 115 -21.88 18.11 -9.67
C ARG A 115 -20.91 16.95 -9.48
N ILE A 116 -19.65 17.14 -9.87
CA ILE A 116 -18.60 16.13 -9.71
C ILE A 116 -18.35 15.86 -8.22
N ALA A 117 -18.21 16.92 -7.42
CA ALA A 117 -18.02 16.82 -5.97
C ALA A 117 -19.14 16.01 -5.29
N LYS A 118 -20.41 16.19 -5.70
CA LYS A 118 -21.52 15.39 -5.14
C LYS A 118 -21.35 13.89 -5.36
N LYS A 119 -20.78 13.46 -6.49
CA LYS A 119 -20.47 12.05 -6.74
C LYS A 119 -19.27 11.61 -5.90
N PHE A 120 -18.22 12.44 -5.87
CA PHE A 120 -16.96 12.10 -5.21
C PHE A 120 -17.06 12.05 -3.67
N LYS A 121 -18.03 12.77 -3.07
CA LYS A 121 -18.32 12.72 -1.63
C LYS A 121 -18.71 11.33 -1.11
N ASN A 122 -19.13 10.43 -1.99
CA ASN A 122 -19.39 9.04 -1.62
C ASN A 122 -18.10 8.27 -1.29
N TYR A 123 -16.95 8.73 -1.80
CA TYR A 123 -15.64 8.10 -1.60
C TYR A 123 -14.77 8.89 -0.63
N ASP A 124 -14.84 10.21 -0.69
CA ASP A 124 -14.17 11.11 0.25
C ASP A 124 -15.15 12.16 0.80
N PRO A 125 -15.74 11.92 1.99
CA PRO A 125 -16.66 12.88 2.62
C PRO A 125 -16.03 14.24 2.92
N GLU A 126 -14.72 14.29 3.13
CA GLU A 126 -13.97 15.49 3.53
C GLU A 126 -13.37 16.25 2.33
N LEU A 127 -13.72 15.87 1.10
CA LEU A 127 -13.22 16.55 -0.10
C LEU A 127 -13.48 18.05 -0.07
N GLN A 128 -12.55 18.80 -0.64
CA GLN A 128 -12.58 20.25 -0.69
C GLN A 128 -12.87 20.72 -2.11
N VAL A 129 -13.97 21.46 -2.29
CA VAL A 129 -14.28 22.11 -3.56
C VAL A 129 -13.66 23.50 -3.56
N LYS A 130 -12.77 23.75 -4.52
CA LYS A 130 -12.13 25.05 -4.77
C LYS A 130 -12.79 25.75 -5.96
N ARG A 131 -12.37 26.98 -6.26
CA ARG A 131 -12.92 27.75 -7.38
C ARG A 131 -12.57 27.13 -8.73
N ASP A 132 -11.43 26.48 -8.79
CA ASP A 132 -10.80 25.95 -9.99
C ASP A 132 -10.67 24.43 -9.96
N GLY A 133 -11.23 23.74 -8.97
CA GLY A 133 -11.01 22.30 -8.86
C GLY A 133 -11.58 21.64 -7.62
N ILE A 134 -11.21 20.38 -7.43
CA ILE A 134 -11.54 19.55 -6.28
C ILE A 134 -10.25 18.93 -5.76
N GLU A 135 -10.04 18.99 -4.44
CA GLU A 135 -9.00 18.25 -3.75
C GLU A 135 -9.63 17.15 -2.90
N MET A 136 -9.04 15.96 -2.97
CA MET A 136 -9.47 14.76 -2.27
C MET A 136 -8.29 14.17 -1.50
N PHE A 137 -8.60 13.38 -0.47
CA PHE A 137 -7.65 12.60 0.32
C PHE A 137 -6.50 13.46 0.87
N ASP A 138 -6.84 14.57 1.53
CA ASP A 138 -5.89 15.54 2.08
C ASP A 138 -4.92 16.13 1.03
N GLY A 139 -5.35 16.19 -0.25
CA GLY A 139 -4.57 16.74 -1.35
C GLY A 139 -3.71 15.72 -2.11
N GLU A 140 -3.73 14.45 -1.71
CA GLU A 140 -3.03 13.37 -2.43
C GLU A 140 -3.62 13.13 -3.85
N LEU A 141 -4.84 13.62 -4.12
CA LEU A 141 -5.47 13.58 -5.44
C LEU A 141 -6.25 14.88 -5.70
N SER A 142 -5.98 15.52 -6.84
CA SER A 142 -6.54 16.83 -7.20
C SER A 142 -7.02 16.87 -8.65
N PHE A 143 -8.21 17.43 -8.88
CA PHE A 143 -8.77 17.73 -10.19
C PHE A 143 -8.80 19.25 -10.38
N MET A 144 -8.20 19.78 -11.44
CA MET A 144 -8.05 21.22 -11.64
C MET A 144 -8.44 21.67 -13.05
N ASN A 145 -9.01 22.85 -13.17
CA ASN A 145 -9.37 23.48 -14.43
C ASN A 145 -8.13 23.78 -15.27
N VAL A 146 -8.24 23.51 -16.58
CA VAL A 146 -7.25 23.99 -17.54
C VAL A 146 -7.82 25.20 -18.27
N SER A 147 -7.13 26.33 -18.17
CA SER A 147 -7.61 27.65 -18.60
C SER A 147 -7.91 27.77 -20.11
N ARG A 148 -7.54 26.78 -20.92
CA ARG A 148 -7.70 26.81 -22.39
C ARG A 148 -8.94 26.09 -22.91
N HIS A 149 -9.53 25.17 -22.14
CA HIS A 149 -10.64 24.33 -22.59
C HIS A 149 -11.64 24.10 -21.46
N ALA A 150 -12.88 24.59 -21.64
CA ALA A 150 -13.92 24.52 -20.61
C ALA A 150 -14.38 23.09 -20.25
N ASN A 151 -14.04 22.12 -21.10
CA ASN A 151 -14.42 20.72 -20.94
C ASN A 151 -13.23 19.82 -20.55
N GLN A 152 -12.06 20.40 -20.31
CA GLN A 152 -10.85 19.66 -19.91
C GLN A 152 -10.40 20.07 -18.52
N PHE A 153 -9.77 19.13 -17.85
CA PHE A 153 -9.17 19.32 -16.54
C PHE A 153 -7.87 18.52 -16.44
N GLU A 154 -6.98 19.00 -15.58
CA GLU A 154 -5.76 18.32 -15.18
C GLU A 154 -6.07 17.52 -13.92
N VAL A 155 -5.54 16.30 -13.84
CA VAL A 155 -5.61 15.48 -12.64
C VAL A 155 -4.20 15.24 -12.16
N ILE A 156 -3.96 15.55 -10.89
CA ILE A 156 -2.68 15.35 -10.21
C ILE A 156 -2.92 14.34 -9.09
N TRP A 157 -2.11 13.29 -9.02
CA TRP A 157 -2.27 12.25 -7.99
C TRP A 157 -0.94 11.64 -7.55
N GLU A 158 -0.88 11.18 -6.32
CA GLU A 158 0.20 10.34 -5.82
C GLU A 158 0.02 8.87 -6.24
N GLU A 159 1.12 8.12 -6.39
CA GLU A 159 1.11 6.68 -6.73
C GLU A 159 0.11 5.86 -5.89
N THR A 160 -0.01 6.18 -4.59
CA THR A 160 -0.90 5.45 -3.67
C THR A 160 -2.39 5.61 -3.99
N ARG A 161 -2.76 6.57 -4.84
CA ARG A 161 -4.15 6.89 -5.23
C ARG A 161 -4.50 6.47 -6.65
N GLU A 162 -3.64 5.74 -7.34
CA GLU A 162 -3.86 5.30 -8.72
C GLU A 162 -5.17 4.50 -8.90
N HIS A 163 -5.47 3.58 -7.98
CA HIS A 163 -6.70 2.78 -8.05
C HIS A 163 -7.96 3.62 -7.79
N TRP A 164 -7.85 4.63 -6.93
CA TRP A 164 -8.95 5.58 -6.69
C TRP A 164 -9.20 6.44 -7.92
N LEU A 165 -8.14 6.90 -8.59
CA LEU A 165 -8.24 7.68 -9.81
C LEU A 165 -9.06 6.96 -10.88
N GLU A 166 -8.79 5.68 -11.14
CA GLU A 166 -9.52 4.89 -12.14
C GLU A 166 -11.04 4.88 -11.89
N ILE A 167 -11.43 4.68 -10.63
CA ILE A 167 -12.85 4.65 -10.22
C ILE A 167 -13.49 6.01 -10.40
N LEU A 168 -12.82 7.08 -9.94
CA LEU A 168 -13.33 8.44 -9.99
C LEU A 168 -13.49 8.92 -11.44
N LEU A 169 -12.53 8.61 -12.32
CA LEU A 169 -12.62 8.91 -13.75
C LEU A 169 -13.76 8.13 -14.42
N GLY A 170 -13.97 6.87 -14.04
CA GLY A 170 -15.09 6.05 -14.49
C GLY A 170 -16.45 6.66 -14.14
N GLU A 171 -16.61 7.15 -12.91
CA GLU A 171 -17.84 7.80 -12.42
C GLU A 171 -18.26 9.06 -13.19
N ILE A 172 -17.28 9.79 -13.72
CA ILE A 172 -17.53 10.98 -14.56
C ILE A 172 -17.40 10.68 -16.05
N SER A 173 -17.14 9.43 -16.44
CA SER A 173 -16.92 9.01 -17.83
C SER A 173 -15.84 9.84 -18.54
N ALA A 174 -14.80 10.21 -17.80
CA ALA A 174 -13.69 11.00 -18.32
C ALA A 174 -12.85 10.22 -19.33
N ARG A 175 -12.34 10.92 -20.33
CA ARG A 175 -11.46 10.35 -21.35
C ARG A 175 -10.10 11.01 -21.28
N LYS A 176 -9.04 10.21 -21.37
CA LYS A 176 -7.68 10.72 -21.41
C LYS A 176 -7.44 11.48 -22.71
N VAL A 177 -6.91 12.69 -22.61
CA VAL A 177 -6.53 13.49 -23.77
C VAL A 177 -5.18 12.98 -24.29
N ASP A 178 -5.12 12.60 -25.57
CA ASP A 178 -3.87 12.16 -26.18
C ASP A 178 -2.86 13.32 -26.24
N PRO A 179 -1.65 13.20 -25.67
CA PRO A 179 -0.62 14.22 -25.74
C PRO A 179 -0.26 14.64 -27.18
N ALA A 180 -0.47 13.75 -28.17
CA ALA A 180 -0.23 14.05 -29.58
C ALA A 180 -1.24 15.07 -30.14
N LEU A 181 -2.48 15.10 -29.65
CA LEU A 181 -3.50 16.06 -30.05
C LEU A 181 -3.22 17.47 -29.48
N VAL A 182 -2.54 17.56 -28.34
CA VAL A 182 -2.13 18.81 -27.69
C VAL A 182 -1.03 19.54 -28.50
N LYS A 183 -0.19 18.80 -29.24
CA LYS A 183 0.91 19.38 -30.06
C LYS A 183 0.44 20.05 -31.35
N THR A 184 -0.78 19.82 -31.82
CA THR A 184 -1.24 20.37 -33.11
C THR A 184 -1.63 21.86 -33.08
N LEU A 185 -1.65 22.50 -31.90
CA LEU A 185 -2.08 23.91 -31.76
C LEU A 185 -1.06 24.85 -31.09
N SER A 186 0.18 24.42 -30.86
CA SER A 186 1.24 25.29 -30.32
C SER A 186 2.34 25.58 -31.35
N LYS A 187 2.05 26.47 -32.30
CA LYS A 187 3.07 27.32 -32.92
C LYS A 187 2.74 28.77 -32.63
N THR A 188 3.19 29.25 -31.48
CA THR A 188 3.53 30.66 -31.31
C THR A 188 4.78 30.72 -30.44
N PRO A 189 5.88 31.31 -30.92
CA PRO A 189 7.09 31.45 -30.13
C PRO A 189 6.85 32.47 -29.02
N MET A 190 7.16 32.10 -27.77
CA MET A 190 7.34 33.10 -26.71
C MET A 190 8.65 33.83 -27.00
N GLU A 191 8.54 35.08 -27.44
CA GLU A 191 9.64 36.05 -27.39
C GLU A 191 9.93 36.35 -25.91
N TYR A 192 11.14 36.03 -25.47
CA TYR A 192 11.68 36.58 -24.22
C TYR A 192 12.07 38.04 -24.47
N ARG A 193 11.47 38.95 -23.71
CA ARG A 193 12.00 40.29 -23.44
C ARG A 193 12.22 40.44 -21.95
#